data_AF-A0A9P8MXK9-F1
#
_entry.id   AF-A0A9P8MXK9-F1
#
_cell.length_a   1.000
_cell.length_b   1.000
_cell.length_c   1.000
_cell.angle_alpha   90.00
_cell.angle_beta   90.00
_cell.angle_gamma   90.00
#
_symmetry.space_group_name_H-M   'P 1'
#
loop_
_entity.id
_entity.type
_entity.pdbx_description
1 polymer ?
#
loop_
_entity_poly.entity_id
_entity_poly.type
_entity_poly.pdbx_seq_one_letter_code
_entity_poly.pdbx_strand_id
1 'polypeptide(L)' 'MLVTKIFALALATLVAAESAEVQHEARDNNAATLYKQRDFRGASRRVDNGRCTNLKGPLRDNVHSIRVERRSDCYLY' A
#
# COMPACT_ATOMS: atom_id res chain seq x y z
N MET A 1 41.55 32.80 -12.31
CA MET A 1 41.27 31.56 -11.56
C MET A 1 40.64 31.92 -10.24
N LEU A 2 39.29 31.97 -10.16
CA LEU A 2 38.58 32.15 -8.89
C LEU A 2 37.06 31.88 -9.01
N VAL A 3 36.64 30.80 -9.68
CA VAL A 3 35.21 30.41 -9.66
C VAL A 3 35.08 28.89 -9.73
N THR A 4 35.63 28.21 -8.74
CA THR A 4 35.35 26.80 -8.48
C THR A 4 34.62 26.72 -7.15
N LYS A 5 33.53 25.92 -7.13
CA LYS A 5 32.59 25.63 -6.03
C LYS A 5 31.28 26.42 -6.08
N ILE A 6 30.36 25.95 -6.93
CA ILE A 6 28.94 26.12 -6.70
C ILE A 6 28.29 24.73 -6.72
N PHE A 7 28.01 24.25 -5.51
CA PHE A 7 26.86 23.44 -5.12
C PHE A 7 26.60 22.11 -5.86
N ALA A 8 27.36 21.08 -5.48
CA ALA A 8 26.87 19.71 -5.46
C ALA A 8 25.95 19.53 -4.23
N LEU A 9 24.67 19.91 -4.33
CA LEU A 9 23.67 19.67 -3.27
C LEU A 9 22.25 19.83 -3.84
N ALA A 10 21.81 18.90 -4.69
CA ALA A 10 20.43 18.89 -5.18
C ALA A 10 19.94 17.48 -5.57
N LEU A 11 20.25 16.45 -4.77
CA LEU A 11 19.75 15.08 -5.03
C LEU A 11 19.19 14.34 -3.80
N ALA A 12 18.85 15.06 -2.72
CA ALA A 12 18.29 14.42 -1.51
C ALA A 12 16.76 14.48 -1.39
N THR A 13 16.05 15.17 -2.28
CA THR A 13 14.58 15.36 -2.16
C THR A 13 13.75 14.45 -3.05
N LEU A 14 14.35 13.64 -3.92
CA LEU A 14 13.59 12.79 -4.85
C LEU A 14 13.03 11.49 -4.23
N VAL A 15 13.43 11.13 -3.00
CA VAL A 15 13.02 9.85 -2.37
C VAL A 15 11.71 9.95 -1.57
N ALA A 16 11.17 11.16 -1.36
CA ALA A 16 9.92 11.35 -0.61
C ALA A 16 8.66 11.46 -1.50
N ALA A 17 8.83 11.53 -2.82
CA ALA A 17 7.73 11.80 -3.75
C ALA A 17 7.07 10.55 -4.37
N GLU A 18 7.55 9.34 -4.09
CA GLU A 18 6.99 8.09 -4.63
C GLU A 18 5.82 7.50 -3.80
N SER A 19 5.31 8.17 -2.76
CA SER A 19 4.23 7.59 -1.92
C SER A 19 2.86 8.28 -2.01
N ALA A 20 2.70 9.23 -2.94
CA ALA A 20 1.42 9.90 -3.18
C ALA A 20 0.88 9.57 -4.57
N GLU A 21 0.75 8.28 -4.87
CA GLU A 21 -0.15 7.82 -5.92
C GLU A 21 -1.58 8.12 -5.46
N VAL A 22 -2.09 9.30 -5.77
CA VAL A 22 -3.52 9.61 -5.70
C VAL A 22 -4.21 8.79 -6.80
N GLN A 23 -4.48 7.52 -6.49
CA GLN A 23 -5.30 6.66 -7.32
C GLN A 23 -6.71 7.24 -7.32
N HIS A 24 -7.10 7.77 -8.48
CA HIS A 24 -8.41 8.33 -8.74
C HIS A 24 -9.48 7.26 -8.50
N GLU A 25 -10.50 7.63 -7.74
CA GLU A 25 -11.67 6.83 -7.40
C GLU A 25 -12.48 6.45 -8.65
N ALA A 26 -12.08 5.40 -9.36
CA ALA A 26 -13.06 4.48 -9.91
C ALA A 26 -13.68 3.80 -8.69
N ARG A 27 -15.02 3.82 -8.56
CA ARG A 27 -15.76 3.26 -7.43
C ARG A 27 -15.21 1.86 -7.10
N ASP A 28 -14.33 1.82 -6.11
CA ASP A 28 -13.40 0.71 -5.96
C ASP A 28 -14.24 -0.47 -5.47
N ASN A 29 -14.29 -1.57 -6.21
CA ASN A 29 -15.00 -2.78 -5.78
C ASN A 29 -14.29 -3.47 -4.59
N ASN A 30 -13.55 -2.70 -3.81
CA ASN A 30 -12.79 -3.11 -2.65
C ASN A 30 -13.75 -3.68 -1.61
N ALA A 31 -13.53 -4.94 -1.24
CA ALA A 31 -14.25 -5.63 -0.20
C ALA A 31 -13.52 -5.49 1.14
N ALA A 32 -12.20 -5.59 1.12
CA ALA A 32 -11.37 -5.55 2.32
C ALA A 32 -9.90 -5.23 2.00
N THR A 33 -9.17 -4.80 3.02
CA THR A 33 -7.69 -4.74 2.99
C THR A 33 -7.11 -5.69 4.03
N LEU A 34 -6.21 -6.56 3.60
CA LEU A 34 -5.45 -7.50 4.45
C LEU A 34 -4.11 -6.88 4.84
N TYR A 35 -3.67 -7.15 6.08
CA TYR A 35 -2.42 -6.61 6.63
C TYR A 35 -1.55 -7.69 7.26
N LYS A 36 -0.23 -7.55 7.07
CA LYS A 36 0.78 -8.46 7.64
C LYS A 36 0.93 -8.30 9.15
N GLN A 37 0.64 -7.13 9.71
CA GLN A 37 0.77 -6.88 11.15
C GLN A 37 -0.60 -6.63 11.78
N ARG A 38 -0.63 -6.68 13.11
CA ARG A 38 -1.80 -6.29 13.90
C ARG A 38 -2.10 -4.80 13.75
N ASP A 39 -3.33 -4.42 14.05
CA ASP A 39 -3.79 -3.02 14.08
C ASP A 39 -3.67 -2.30 12.72
N PHE A 40 -3.86 -3.04 11.62
CA PHE A 40 -3.86 -2.50 10.25
C PHE A 40 -2.51 -1.90 9.81
N ARG A 41 -1.41 -2.54 10.19
CA ARG A 41 -0.04 -2.06 9.91
C ARG A 41 0.75 -2.98 8.97
N GLY A 42 1.84 -2.43 8.46
CA GLY A 42 2.81 -3.13 7.62
C GLY A 42 2.30 -3.37 6.21
N ALA A 43 2.93 -4.34 5.52
CA ALA A 43 2.57 -4.70 4.15
C ALA A 43 1.09 -5.08 4.05
N SER A 44 0.42 -4.57 3.02
CA SER A 44 -1.02 -4.73 2.84
C SER A 44 -1.41 -5.14 1.42
N ARG A 45 -2.63 -5.66 1.26
CA ARG A 45 -3.22 -6.02 -0.03
C ARG A 45 -4.72 -5.76 -0.02
N ARG A 46 -5.22 -5.07 -1.05
CA ARG A 46 -6.67 -4.92 -1.29
C ARG A 46 -7.24 -6.21 -1.88
N VAL A 47 -8.47 -6.52 -1.49
CA VAL A 47 -9.25 -7.67 -1.95
C VAL A 47 -10.55 -7.12 -2.49
N ASP A 48 -10.86 -7.48 -3.73
CA ASP A 48 -12.05 -7.00 -4.41
C ASP A 48 -13.20 -8.00 -4.27
N ASN A 49 -14.43 -7.49 -4.30
CA ASN A 49 -15.64 -8.30 -4.30
C ASN A 49 -15.68 -9.22 -5.53
N GLY A 50 -15.97 -10.50 -5.30
CA GLY A 50 -16.17 -11.49 -6.37
C GLY A 50 -14.89 -11.91 -7.11
N ARG A 51 -13.70 -11.58 -6.59
CA ARG A 51 -12.42 -11.97 -7.20
C ARG A 51 -11.51 -12.68 -6.18
N CYS A 52 -10.85 -13.73 -6.64
CA CYS A 52 -9.78 -14.36 -5.86
C CYS A 52 -8.53 -13.48 -5.89
N THR A 53 -7.99 -13.16 -4.72
CA THR A 53 -6.73 -12.40 -4.59
C THR A 53 -5.59 -13.33 -4.21
N ASN A 54 -4.50 -13.30 -4.98
CA ASN A 54 -3.29 -14.06 -4.66
C ASN A 54 -2.51 -13.36 -3.54
N LEU A 55 -2.28 -14.07 -2.42
CA LEU A 55 -1.53 -13.57 -1.26
C LEU A 55 -0.02 -13.79 -1.34
N LYS A 56 0.50 -14.34 -2.47
CA LYS A 56 1.93 -14.57 -2.65
C LYS A 56 2.75 -13.32 -2.36
N GLY A 57 3.87 -13.52 -1.66
CA GLY A 57 4.76 -12.45 -1.21
C GLY A 57 4.57 -12.17 0.29
N PRO A 58 4.43 -10.90 0.71
CA PRO A 58 4.53 -10.54 2.12
C PRO A 58 3.39 -11.07 3.00
N LEU A 59 2.25 -11.43 2.40
CA LEU A 59 1.06 -11.93 3.09
C LEU A 59 0.87 -13.45 2.97
N ARG A 60 1.79 -14.17 2.30
CA ARG A 60 1.70 -15.62 2.16
C ARG A 60 1.75 -16.23 3.56
N ASP A 61 0.64 -16.86 3.96
CA ASP A 61 0.44 -17.52 5.25
C ASP A 61 0.64 -16.59 6.48
N ASN A 62 0.60 -15.26 6.29
CA ASN A 62 0.93 -14.27 7.32
C ASN A 62 0.00 -13.05 7.27
N VAL A 63 -1.28 -13.27 7.56
CA VAL A 63 -2.28 -12.20 7.71
C VAL A 63 -2.64 -12.07 9.19
N HIS A 64 -2.54 -10.86 9.74
CA HIS A 64 -2.73 -10.62 11.18
C HIS A 64 -3.84 -9.61 11.49
N SER A 65 -4.29 -8.83 10.53
CA SER A 65 -5.49 -8.01 10.66
C SER A 65 -6.14 -7.74 9.30
N ILE A 66 -7.45 -7.51 9.31
CA ILE A 66 -8.27 -7.28 8.12
C ILE A 66 -9.17 -6.07 8.38
N ARG A 67 -9.19 -5.11 7.45
CA ARG A 67 -10.15 -4.02 7.44
C ARG A 67 -11.20 -4.29 6.37
N VAL A 68 -12.43 -4.58 6.79
CA VAL A 68 -13.56 -4.84 5.87
C VAL A 68 -14.23 -3.51 5.51
N GLU A 69 -14.55 -3.33 4.23
CA GLU A 69 -15.23 -2.12 3.76
C GLU A 69 -16.68 -2.05 4.23
N ARG A 70 -17.23 -0.84 4.25
CA ARG A 70 -18.62 -0.62 4.67
C ARG A 70 -19.56 -1.44 3.78
N ARG A 71 -20.53 -2.13 4.40
CA ARG A 71 -21.55 -2.97 3.73
C ARG A 71 -20.99 -4.20 3.01
N SER A 72 -19.78 -4.64 3.36
CA SER A 72 -19.22 -5.91 2.91
C SER A 72 -19.20 -6.91 4.07
N ASP A 73 -19.47 -8.18 3.76
CA ASP A 73 -19.35 -9.29 4.70
C ASP A 73 -18.05 -10.06 4.43
N CYS A 74 -17.40 -10.55 5.47
CA CYS A 74 -16.17 -11.33 5.35
C CYS A 74 -16.32 -12.67 6.07
N TYR A 75 -16.16 -13.76 5.31
CA TYR A 75 -16.18 -15.13 5.80
C TYR A 75 -14.77 -15.71 5.66
N LEU A 76 -14.23 -16.28 6.74
CA LEU A 76 -12.91 -16.92 6.79
C LEU A 76 -13.11 -18.41 7.12
N TYR A 77 -12.33 -19.26 6.46
CA TYR A 77 -12.34 -20.72 6.61
C TYR A 77 -10.97 -21.23 7.00
#